data_AF-A0A382R8I2-F1
#
_entry.id   AF-A0A382R8I2-F1
#
_cell.length_a   1.000
_cell.length_b   1.000
_cell.length_c   1.000
_cell.angle_alpha   90.00
_cell.angle_beta   90.00
_cell.angle_gamma   90.00
#
_symmetry.space_group_name_H-M   'P 1'
#
loop_
_entity.id
_entity.type
_entity.pdbx_description
1 polymer ?
#
loop_
_entity_poly.entity_id
_entity_poly.type
_entity_poly.pdbx_seq_one_letter_code
_entity_poly.pdbx_strand_id
1 'polypeptide(L)'
;MTLSLSKLDAKRIAIRAQGLDGARPAAAITIDEVRRCIRAMGLLQIDAVNVCERSHYVPLYSRLGKYERGLLDRLAYEEKSVFETWAHAACFVPVEHHRLFRQRMGTENLPKRLARLVKEKPKHRVSKLVTEKPGFLEQVLDQVRERGMITASELDGAGKRAGPWWGYSFGKIALEWHFAVGSLSVADRKNFARYYDLTERVIAAEHLDDDIPSTEDAHREMMRLAVTAHGAGTVADFGNY
;
A
#
# COMPACT_ATOMS: atom_id res chain seq x y z
N MET A 1 9.26 -12.06 34.65
CA MET A 1 8.18 -11.39 35.39
C MET A 1 7.07 -11.05 34.41
N THR A 2 5.82 -11.38 34.74
CA THR A 2 4.66 -11.00 33.92
C THR A 2 4.18 -9.62 34.37
N LEU A 3 4.13 -8.66 33.45
CA LEU A 3 3.49 -7.36 33.70
C LEU A 3 1.97 -7.52 33.55
N SER A 4 1.19 -6.86 34.41
CA SER A 4 -0.28 -6.89 34.38
C SER A 4 -0.83 -5.49 34.12
N LEU A 5 -1.86 -5.39 33.28
CA LEU A 5 -2.56 -4.14 32.95
C LEU A 5 -4.05 -4.33 33.19
N SER A 6 -4.72 -3.31 33.74
CA SER A 6 -6.18 -3.29 33.77
C SER A 6 -6.73 -3.09 32.35
N LYS A 7 -8.00 -3.47 32.12
CA LYS A 7 -8.68 -3.18 30.84
C LYS A 7 -8.71 -1.68 30.52
N LEU A 8 -8.80 -0.83 31.56
CA LEU A 8 -8.82 0.62 31.39
C LEU A 8 -7.43 1.14 30.95
N ASP A 9 -6.35 0.62 31.52
CA ASP A 9 -5.00 1.02 31.14
C ASP A 9 -4.66 0.56 29.73
N ALA A 10 -5.01 -0.70 29.38
CA ALA A 10 -4.85 -1.20 28.01
C ALA A 10 -5.61 -0.32 26.99
N LYS A 11 -6.85 0.07 27.30
CA LYS A 11 -7.64 0.98 26.45
C LYS A 11 -6.98 2.35 26.30
N ARG A 12 -6.48 2.94 27.39
CA ARG A 12 -5.80 4.24 27.37
C ARG A 12 -4.52 4.19 26.53
N ILE A 13 -3.73 3.12 26.69
CA ILE A 13 -2.53 2.87 25.88
C ILE A 13 -2.90 2.81 24.40
N ALA A 14 -3.92 2.03 24.03
CA ALA A 14 -4.34 1.89 22.63
C ALA A 14 -4.85 3.21 22.03
N ILE A 15 -5.69 3.97 22.76
CA ILE A 15 -6.18 5.29 22.31
C ILE A 15 -5.02 6.26 22.10
N ARG A 16 -4.06 6.28 23.02
CA ARG A 16 -2.89 7.15 22.93
C ARG A 16 -1.94 6.76 21.80
N ALA A 17 -1.67 5.47 21.63
CA ALA A 17 -0.84 4.96 20.52
C ALA A 17 -1.44 5.34 19.15
N GLN A 18 -2.77 5.34 19.06
CA GLN A 18 -3.50 5.78 17.88
C GLN A 18 -3.60 7.31 17.75
N GLY A 19 -3.09 8.11 18.69
CA GLY A 19 -3.14 9.57 18.66
C GLY A 19 -4.56 10.14 18.81
N LEU A 20 -5.42 9.46 19.57
CA LEU A 20 -6.83 9.84 19.79
C LEU A 20 -7.10 10.40 21.20
N ASP A 21 -6.08 10.56 22.03
CA ASP A 21 -6.17 11.10 23.40
C ASP A 21 -5.91 12.60 23.51
N GLY A 22 -5.36 13.22 22.45
CA GLY A 22 -4.99 14.64 22.41
C GLY A 22 -6.12 15.57 21.98
N ALA A 23 -5.99 16.85 22.35
CA ALA A 23 -6.76 17.92 21.73
C ALA A 23 -6.37 18.05 20.25
N ARG A 24 -7.36 18.37 19.41
CA ARG A 24 -7.12 18.65 18.00
C ARG A 24 -6.31 19.95 17.85
N PRO A 25 -5.44 20.06 16.82
CA PRO A 25 -4.76 21.31 16.55
C PRO A 25 -5.75 22.47 16.40
N ALA A 26 -5.46 23.60 17.04
CA ALA A 26 -6.27 24.81 16.94
C ALA A 26 -5.97 25.61 15.66
N ALA A 27 -4.77 25.43 15.10
CA ALA A 27 -4.33 26.04 13.87
C ALA A 27 -4.83 25.27 12.63
N ALA A 28 -4.69 25.89 11.46
CA ALA A 28 -4.95 25.22 10.19
C ALA A 28 -3.99 24.04 9.99
N ILE A 29 -4.53 22.91 9.54
CA ILE A 29 -3.76 21.69 9.34
C ILE A 29 -2.81 21.82 8.15
N THR A 30 -1.57 21.41 8.37
CA THR A 30 -0.45 21.42 7.43
C THR A 30 -0.17 20.01 6.89
N ILE A 31 0.58 19.92 5.79
CA ILE A 31 0.99 18.63 5.22
C ILE A 31 1.87 17.83 6.19
N ASP A 32 2.68 18.52 7.00
CA ASP A 32 3.53 17.89 8.00
C ASP A 32 2.73 17.22 9.12
N GLU A 33 1.58 17.78 9.50
CA GLU A 33 0.67 17.15 10.48
C GLU A 33 0.03 15.89 9.92
N VAL A 34 -0.36 15.90 8.64
CA VAL A 34 -0.84 14.70 7.94
C VAL A 34 0.27 13.64 7.88
N ARG A 35 1.50 14.03 7.53
CA ARG A 35 2.66 13.12 7.49
C ARG A 35 2.94 12.50 8.86
N ARG A 36 2.99 13.32 9.92
CA ARG A 36 3.17 12.83 11.31
C ARG A 36 2.05 11.87 11.72
N CYS A 37 0.81 12.17 11.35
CA CYS A 37 -0.34 11.33 11.65
C CYS A 37 -0.22 9.94 10.99
N ILE A 38 0.15 9.88 9.71
CA ILE A 38 0.35 8.60 9.01
C ILE A 38 1.57 7.86 9.55
N ARG A 39 2.67 8.55 9.88
CA ARG A 39 3.83 7.93 10.54
C ARG A 39 3.48 7.33 11.89
N ALA A 40 2.66 7.99 12.69
CA ALA A 40 2.20 7.48 13.99
C ALA A 40 1.31 6.25 13.85
N MET A 41 0.40 6.23 12.86
CA MET A 41 -0.40 5.05 12.54
C MET A 41 0.42 3.94 11.86
N GLY A 42 1.54 4.31 11.24
CA GLY A 42 2.45 3.50 10.41
C GLY A 42 1.85 2.99 9.08
N LEU A 43 0.52 3.00 8.94
CA LEU A 43 -0.19 2.78 7.68
C LEU A 43 -1.58 3.45 7.71
N LEU A 44 -2.16 3.70 6.53
CA LEU A 44 -3.52 4.21 6.35
C LEU A 44 -4.23 3.43 5.26
N GLN A 45 -5.22 2.61 5.63
CA GLN A 45 -5.98 1.81 4.68
C GLN A 45 -6.76 2.66 3.67
N ILE A 46 -6.64 2.31 2.39
CA ILE A 46 -7.34 2.89 1.24
C ILE A 46 -8.60 2.09 0.97
N ASP A 47 -9.76 2.73 1.15
CA ASP A 47 -11.06 2.15 0.82
C ASP A 47 -11.79 2.90 -0.31
N ALA A 48 -12.59 2.16 -1.07
CA ALA A 48 -13.46 2.67 -2.13
C ALA A 48 -14.82 3.18 -1.60
N VAL A 49 -15.26 2.73 -0.41
CA VAL A 49 -16.54 3.14 0.20
C VAL A 49 -16.57 4.65 0.38
N ASN A 50 -17.63 5.29 -0.14
CA ASN A 50 -17.76 6.75 -0.25
C ASN A 50 -19.15 7.28 0.14
N VAL A 51 -19.88 6.60 1.05
CA VAL A 51 -21.26 6.97 1.44
C VAL A 51 -21.33 8.39 2.03
N CYS A 52 -20.33 8.79 2.82
CA CYS A 52 -20.19 10.15 3.34
C CYS A 52 -18.95 10.80 2.71
N GLU A 53 -17.81 10.14 2.90
CA GLU A 53 -16.52 10.47 2.30
C GLU A 53 -15.76 9.16 2.08
N ARG A 54 -14.69 9.16 1.26
CA ARG A 54 -13.82 7.98 1.16
C ARG A 54 -13.20 7.66 2.52
N SER A 55 -13.25 6.38 2.91
CA SER A 55 -12.86 5.95 4.26
C SER A 55 -11.48 6.44 4.70
N HIS A 56 -10.48 6.46 3.81
CA HIS A 56 -9.10 6.86 4.16
C HIS A 56 -8.96 8.32 4.62
N TYR A 57 -9.90 9.22 4.30
CA TYR A 57 -9.86 10.59 4.81
C TYR A 57 -10.38 10.69 6.26
N VAL A 58 -11.20 9.73 6.70
CA VAL A 58 -11.89 9.78 8.00
C VAL A 58 -10.94 9.52 9.19
N PRO A 59 -10.00 8.54 9.16
CA PRO A 59 -9.01 8.36 10.22
C PRO A 59 -8.16 9.61 10.49
N LEU A 60 -7.80 10.35 9.44
CA LEU A 60 -7.07 11.62 9.57
C LEU A 60 -7.95 12.69 10.21
N TYR A 61 -9.21 12.83 9.76
CA TYR A 61 -10.16 13.76 10.37
C TYR A 61 -10.39 13.50 11.86
N SER A 62 -10.48 12.24 12.27
CA SER A 62 -10.69 11.89 13.68
C SER A 62 -9.56 12.42 14.59
N ARG A 63 -8.33 12.45 14.08
CA ARG A 63 -7.10 12.87 14.80
C ARG A 63 -6.79 14.37 14.64
N LEU A 64 -6.96 14.90 13.44
CA LEU A 64 -6.53 16.26 13.08
C LEU A 64 -7.70 17.27 13.08
N GLY A 65 -8.94 16.81 13.01
CA GLY A 65 -10.09 17.68 12.75
C GLY A 65 -10.21 18.06 11.27
N LYS A 66 -10.81 19.22 10.98
CA LYS A 66 -11.02 19.68 9.61
C LYS A 66 -9.67 19.97 8.95
N TYR A 67 -9.40 19.31 7.83
CA TYR A 67 -8.20 19.51 7.02
C TYR A 67 -8.55 19.48 5.53
N GLU A 68 -7.66 20.01 4.69
CA GLU A 68 -7.81 19.95 3.25
C GLU A 68 -7.37 18.56 2.74
N ARG A 69 -8.26 17.82 2.07
CA ARG A 69 -7.96 16.46 1.55
C ARG A 69 -6.77 16.42 0.62
N GLY A 70 -6.58 17.50 -0.16
CA GLY A 70 -5.43 17.66 -1.06
C GLY A 70 -4.09 17.53 -0.35
N LEU A 71 -4.00 17.72 0.98
CA LEU A 71 -2.78 17.45 1.73
C LEU A 71 -2.36 15.98 1.69
N LEU A 72 -3.30 15.04 1.76
CA LEU A 72 -2.99 13.61 1.64
C LEU A 72 -2.56 13.27 0.21
N ASP A 73 -3.28 13.81 -0.79
CA ASP A 73 -3.00 13.52 -2.19
C ASP A 73 -1.62 14.09 -2.60
N ARG A 74 -1.28 15.31 -2.15
CA ARG A 74 0.05 15.90 -2.32
C ARG A 74 1.14 15.06 -1.65
N LEU A 75 0.89 14.59 -0.42
CA LEU A 75 1.84 13.73 0.30
C LEU A 75 2.14 12.44 -0.46
N ALA A 76 1.12 11.83 -1.06
CA ALA A 76 1.23 10.54 -1.76
C ALA A 76 1.78 10.65 -3.19
N TYR A 77 1.38 11.67 -3.95
CA TYR A 77 1.62 11.71 -5.40
C TYR A 77 2.54 12.84 -5.85
N GLU A 78 2.66 13.94 -5.08
CA GLU A 78 3.60 15.03 -5.37
C GLU A 78 4.92 14.86 -4.60
N GLU A 79 4.86 14.80 -3.27
CA GLU A 79 6.04 14.59 -2.43
C GLU A 79 6.51 13.14 -2.37
N LYS A 80 5.60 12.20 -2.62
CA LYS A 80 5.85 10.74 -2.55
C LYS A 80 6.49 10.29 -1.23
N SER A 81 6.17 10.97 -0.13
CA SER A 81 6.65 10.63 1.22
C SER A 81 5.80 9.55 1.90
N VAL A 82 4.70 9.15 1.26
CA VAL A 82 4.00 7.89 1.49
C VAL A 82 3.78 7.21 0.14
N PHE A 83 3.69 5.87 0.14
CA PHE A 83 3.44 5.09 -1.08
C PHE A 83 2.28 4.12 -0.89
N GLU A 84 1.61 3.76 -1.98
CA GLU A 84 0.60 2.70 -1.96
C GLU A 84 1.25 1.32 -1.98
N THR A 85 0.80 0.41 -1.12
CA THR A 85 1.18 -1.01 -1.17
C THR A 85 0.10 -1.92 -0.61
N TRP A 86 0.26 -3.23 -0.81
CA TRP A 86 -0.49 -4.25 -0.09
C TRP A 86 0.19 -4.54 1.25
N ALA A 87 -0.36 -3.97 2.32
CA ALA A 87 -0.14 -4.42 3.69
C ALA A 87 -1.17 -5.51 4.03
N HIS A 88 -1.90 -5.43 5.14
CA HIS A 88 -3.11 -6.24 5.34
C HIS A 88 -4.25 -5.89 4.38
N ALA A 89 -4.21 -4.67 3.81
CA ALA A 89 -5.09 -4.17 2.78
C ALA A 89 -4.30 -3.23 1.84
N ALA A 90 -4.97 -2.62 0.86
CA ALA A 90 -4.36 -1.51 0.14
C ALA A 90 -4.18 -0.34 1.13
N CYS A 91 -2.95 0.13 1.32
CA CYS A 91 -2.62 1.15 2.31
C CYS A 91 -1.67 2.20 1.73
N PHE A 92 -1.76 3.44 2.24
CA PHE A 92 -0.63 4.36 2.24
C PHE A 92 0.31 3.98 3.39
N VAL A 93 1.61 3.89 3.11
CA VAL A 93 2.65 3.55 4.08
C VAL A 93 3.77 4.60 3.98
N PRO A 94 4.41 5.02 5.09
CA PRO A 94 5.59 5.87 5.04
C PRO A 94 6.66 5.30 4.10
N VAL A 95 7.20 6.13 3.22
CA VAL A 95 8.11 5.67 2.15
C VAL A 95 9.40 5.06 2.71
N GLU A 96 9.85 5.51 3.88
CA GLU A 96 11.00 4.92 4.59
C GLU A 96 10.81 3.44 4.98
N HIS A 97 9.56 2.96 5.01
CA HIS A 97 9.25 1.56 5.29
C HIS A 97 9.22 0.69 4.02
N HIS A 98 9.41 1.25 2.84
CA HIS A 98 9.35 0.52 1.56
C HIS A 98 10.21 -0.75 1.56
N ARG A 99 11.45 -0.67 2.08
CA ARG A 99 12.38 -1.81 2.18
C ARG A 99 11.80 -3.01 2.95
N LEU A 100 10.94 -2.78 3.94
CA LEU A 100 10.32 -3.85 4.73
C LEU A 100 9.36 -4.69 3.87
N PHE A 101 8.73 -4.08 2.86
CA PHE A 101 7.78 -4.75 1.97
C PHE A 101 8.43 -5.48 0.81
N ARG A 102 9.74 -5.27 0.55
CA ARG A 102 10.47 -5.88 -0.58
C ARG A 102 10.41 -7.40 -0.56
N GLN A 103 10.48 -8.02 0.62
CA GLN A 103 10.36 -9.48 0.76
C GLN A 103 8.99 -10.01 0.30
N ARG A 104 7.91 -9.26 0.56
CA ARG A 104 6.55 -9.59 0.09
C ARG A 104 6.42 -9.40 -1.42
N MET A 105 7.02 -8.34 -1.95
CA MET A 105 7.05 -8.00 -3.38
C MET A 105 7.84 -9.05 -4.19
N GLY A 106 9.02 -9.48 -3.71
CA GLY A 106 9.76 -10.61 -4.26
C GLY A 106 10.19 -10.46 -5.73
N THR A 107 10.60 -9.25 -6.12
CA THR A 107 11.10 -8.88 -7.46
C THR A 107 12.31 -9.71 -7.93
N GLU A 108 13.13 -10.22 -7.03
CA GLU A 108 14.40 -10.87 -7.41
C GLU A 108 14.23 -12.24 -8.07
N ASN A 109 13.07 -12.88 -7.89
CA ASN A 109 12.81 -14.23 -8.41
C ASN A 109 11.49 -14.30 -9.20
N LEU A 110 11.11 -13.21 -9.89
CA LEU A 110 9.85 -13.12 -10.63
C LEU A 110 9.55 -14.32 -11.53
N PRO A 111 10.49 -14.81 -12.38
CA PRO A 111 10.21 -15.96 -13.23
C PRO A 111 9.85 -17.22 -12.43
N LYS A 112 10.58 -17.48 -11.33
CA LYS A 112 10.32 -18.62 -10.44
C LYS A 112 8.98 -18.46 -9.71
N ARG A 113 8.67 -17.26 -9.24
CA ARG A 113 7.41 -16.96 -8.54
C ARG A 113 6.21 -17.13 -9.47
N LEU A 114 6.33 -16.65 -10.71
CA LEU A 114 5.31 -16.81 -11.74
C LEU A 114 5.12 -18.28 -12.12
N ALA A 115 6.21 -19.01 -12.37
CA ALA A 115 6.15 -20.45 -12.67
C ALA A 115 5.48 -21.25 -11.53
N ARG A 116 5.83 -20.94 -10.27
CA ARG A 116 5.20 -21.54 -9.09
C ARG A 116 3.71 -21.22 -9.02
N LEU A 117 3.31 -19.97 -9.25
CA LEU A 117 1.91 -19.54 -9.26
C LEU A 117 1.09 -20.28 -10.33
N VAL A 118 1.62 -20.41 -11.54
CA VAL A 118 0.98 -21.13 -12.64
C VAL A 118 0.80 -22.61 -12.28
N LYS A 119 1.85 -23.24 -11.74
CA LYS A 119 1.85 -24.66 -11.35
C LYS A 119 0.88 -24.95 -10.21
N GLU A 120 0.96 -24.18 -9.12
CA GLU A 120 0.19 -24.43 -7.89
C GLU A 120 -1.25 -23.91 -7.96
N LYS A 121 -1.49 -22.85 -8.75
CA LYS A 121 -2.80 -22.17 -8.82
C LYS A 121 -3.19 -21.89 -10.28
N PRO A 122 -3.48 -22.91 -11.10
CA PRO A 122 -3.81 -22.72 -12.51
C PRO A 122 -5.09 -21.89 -12.74
N LYS A 123 -6.01 -21.88 -11.78
CA LYS A 123 -7.25 -21.06 -11.85
C LYS A 123 -7.05 -19.60 -11.44
N HIS A 124 -5.86 -19.23 -10.92
CA HIS A 124 -5.56 -17.85 -10.55
C HIS A 124 -5.56 -16.94 -11.79
N ARG A 125 -5.98 -15.68 -11.64
CA ARG A 125 -6.16 -14.77 -12.79
C ARG A 125 -4.87 -14.53 -13.56
N VAL A 126 -3.75 -14.35 -12.86
CA VAL A 126 -2.43 -14.21 -13.50
C VAL A 126 -2.03 -15.49 -14.23
N SER A 127 -2.30 -16.67 -13.66
CA SER A 127 -2.02 -17.95 -14.32
C SER A 127 -2.79 -18.08 -15.63
N LYS A 128 -4.08 -17.76 -15.62
CA LYS A 128 -4.90 -17.71 -16.83
C LYS A 128 -4.37 -16.70 -17.84
N LEU A 129 -4.02 -15.49 -17.39
CA LEU A 129 -3.48 -14.44 -18.24
C LEU A 129 -2.24 -14.92 -19.00
N VAL A 130 -1.27 -15.53 -18.31
CA VAL A 130 -0.02 -15.97 -18.97
C VAL A 130 -0.22 -17.17 -19.89
N THR A 131 -1.23 -18.00 -19.63
CA THR A 131 -1.61 -19.10 -20.53
C THR A 131 -2.35 -18.59 -21.78
N GLU A 132 -3.27 -17.65 -21.61
CA GLU A 132 -4.09 -17.11 -22.70
C GLU A 132 -3.34 -16.06 -23.55
N LYS A 133 -2.43 -15.31 -22.92
CA LYS A 133 -1.59 -14.28 -23.56
C LYS A 133 -0.13 -14.37 -23.10
N PRO A 134 0.63 -15.34 -23.61
CA PRO A 134 2.06 -15.43 -23.34
C PRO A 134 2.79 -14.12 -23.70
N GLY A 135 3.70 -13.67 -22.84
CA GLY A 135 4.48 -12.44 -23.05
C GLY A 135 3.76 -11.13 -22.69
N PHE A 136 2.48 -11.18 -22.30
CA PHE A 136 1.72 -9.95 -22.05
C PHE A 136 2.16 -9.21 -20.78
N LEU A 137 2.69 -9.91 -19.77
CA LEU A 137 3.22 -9.25 -18.57
C LEU A 137 4.43 -8.39 -18.92
N GLU A 138 5.32 -8.90 -19.76
CA GLU A 138 6.51 -8.22 -20.24
C GLU A 138 6.14 -7.02 -21.11
N GLN A 139 5.21 -7.21 -22.07
CA GLN A 139 4.69 -6.13 -22.91
C GLN A 139 4.09 -4.97 -22.10
N VAL A 140 3.40 -5.28 -20.99
CA VAL A 140 2.85 -4.24 -20.11
C VAL A 140 3.95 -3.45 -19.40
N LEU A 141 5.05 -4.09 -18.97
CA LEU A 141 6.19 -3.36 -18.42
C LEU A 141 6.87 -2.47 -19.47
N ASP A 142 7.02 -2.97 -20.69
CA ASP A 142 7.65 -2.22 -21.79
C ASP A 142 6.84 -0.96 -22.13
N GLN A 143 5.51 -1.08 -22.19
CA GLN A 143 4.64 0.09 -22.36
C GLN A 143 4.82 1.14 -21.24
N VAL A 144 4.97 0.73 -19.98
CA VAL A 144 5.22 1.66 -18.87
C VAL A 144 6.60 2.30 -18.97
N ARG A 145 7.63 1.53 -19.37
CA ARG A 145 8.98 2.07 -19.59
C ARG A 145 8.98 3.17 -20.64
N GLU A 146 8.29 2.92 -21.76
CA GLU A 146 8.22 3.82 -22.91
C GLU A 146 7.33 5.04 -22.67
N ARG A 147 6.15 4.84 -22.09
CA ARG A 147 5.09 5.87 -22.01
C ARG A 147 5.04 6.59 -20.67
N GLY A 148 5.76 6.11 -19.66
CA GLY A 148 5.66 6.60 -18.29
C GLY A 148 4.42 6.05 -17.58
N MET A 149 3.92 6.79 -16.60
CA MET A 149 2.77 6.37 -15.81
C MET A 149 1.53 6.10 -16.69
N ILE A 150 0.83 5.00 -16.41
CA ILE A 150 -0.29 4.53 -17.24
C ILE A 150 -1.41 3.91 -16.39
N THR A 151 -2.66 4.07 -16.80
CA THR A 151 -3.80 3.34 -16.22
C THR A 151 -4.16 2.10 -17.04
N ALA A 152 -4.92 1.17 -16.43
CA ALA A 152 -5.33 -0.07 -17.06
C ALA A 152 -6.13 0.11 -18.37
N SER A 153 -6.81 1.24 -18.55
CA SER A 153 -7.57 1.56 -19.77
C SER A 153 -6.73 2.14 -20.89
N GLU A 154 -5.51 2.63 -20.60
CA GLU A 154 -4.60 3.23 -21.58
C GLU A 154 -3.63 2.21 -22.19
N LEU A 155 -3.58 0.99 -21.63
CA LEU A 155 -2.74 -0.11 -22.09
C LEU A 155 -3.23 -0.68 -23.42
N ASP A 156 -2.30 -0.85 -24.34
CA ASP A 156 -2.53 -1.58 -25.57
C ASP A 156 -2.75 -3.06 -25.26
N GLY A 157 -3.78 -3.65 -25.87
CA GLY A 157 -4.14 -5.04 -25.63
C GLY A 157 -4.76 -5.32 -24.24
N ALA A 158 -5.13 -4.29 -23.48
CA ALA A 158 -5.77 -4.42 -22.16
C ALA A 158 -6.98 -5.36 -22.15
N GLY A 159 -7.67 -5.48 -23.29
CA GLY A 159 -8.88 -6.27 -23.43
C GLY A 159 -10.08 -5.61 -22.77
N LYS A 160 -11.28 -6.17 -23.02
CA LYS A 160 -12.51 -5.69 -22.40
C LYS A 160 -12.64 -6.23 -20.98
N ARG A 161 -13.36 -5.50 -20.13
CA ARG A 161 -13.72 -5.94 -18.78
C ARG A 161 -14.61 -7.17 -18.85
N ALA A 162 -14.23 -8.26 -18.17
CA ALA A 162 -15.03 -9.49 -18.10
C ALA A 162 -15.44 -9.82 -16.66
N GLY A 163 -16.70 -10.27 -16.45
CA GLY A 163 -17.26 -10.69 -15.16
C GLY A 163 -18.25 -9.70 -14.51
N PRO A 164 -18.69 -9.96 -13.26
CA PRO A 164 -19.60 -9.10 -12.46
C PRO A 164 -19.05 -7.68 -12.25
N TRP A 165 -19.70 -6.82 -11.44
CA TRP A 165 -19.27 -5.42 -11.20
C TRP A 165 -17.80 -5.24 -10.76
N TRP A 166 -17.10 -6.31 -10.35
CA TRP A 166 -15.65 -6.36 -10.10
C TRP A 166 -14.81 -6.89 -11.27
N GLY A 167 -15.34 -6.98 -12.49
CA GLY A 167 -14.67 -7.61 -13.62
C GLY A 167 -13.29 -7.02 -13.90
N TYR A 168 -12.35 -7.86 -14.34
CA TYR A 168 -10.96 -7.48 -14.60
C TYR A 168 -10.69 -7.55 -16.11
N SER A 169 -9.98 -6.57 -16.63
CA SER A 169 -9.35 -6.65 -17.96
C SER A 169 -7.99 -7.32 -17.82
N PHE A 170 -7.43 -7.85 -18.91
CA PHE A 170 -6.06 -8.39 -18.92
C PHE A 170 -5.05 -7.34 -18.48
N GLY A 171 -5.20 -6.10 -18.96
CA GLY A 171 -4.34 -4.98 -18.57
C GLY A 171 -4.38 -4.72 -17.05
N LYS A 172 -5.57 -4.76 -16.44
CA LYS A 172 -5.70 -4.60 -14.98
C LYS A 172 -5.01 -5.73 -14.22
N ILE A 173 -5.16 -6.98 -14.65
CA ILE A 173 -4.49 -8.14 -14.03
C ILE A 173 -2.96 -7.99 -14.12
N ALA A 174 -2.44 -7.56 -15.27
CA ALA A 174 -1.01 -7.37 -15.47
C ALA A 174 -0.43 -6.24 -14.60
N LEU A 175 -1.10 -5.07 -14.56
CA LEU A 175 -0.67 -3.96 -13.70
C LEU A 175 -0.74 -4.31 -12.21
N GLU A 176 -1.81 -4.99 -11.77
CA GLU A 176 -1.92 -5.43 -10.38
C GLU A 176 -0.89 -6.50 -10.02
N TRP A 177 -0.52 -7.37 -10.96
CA TRP A 177 0.59 -8.30 -10.77
C TRP A 177 1.90 -7.54 -10.53
N HIS A 178 2.27 -6.65 -11.45
CA HIS A 178 3.51 -5.88 -11.34
C HIS A 178 3.57 -4.97 -10.13
N PHE A 179 2.42 -4.41 -9.73
CA PHE A 179 2.27 -3.70 -8.46
C PHE A 179 2.49 -4.63 -7.25
N ALA A 180 1.82 -5.79 -7.23
CA ALA A 180 1.95 -6.75 -6.13
C ALA A 180 3.36 -7.31 -5.99
N VAL A 181 4.10 -7.41 -7.09
CA VAL A 181 5.49 -7.88 -7.08
C VAL A 181 6.53 -6.77 -6.98
N GLY A 182 6.12 -5.50 -6.92
CA GLY A 182 7.02 -4.35 -6.72
C GLY A 182 7.77 -3.87 -7.96
N SER A 183 7.47 -4.38 -9.15
CA SER A 183 8.01 -3.85 -10.42
C SER A 183 7.38 -2.51 -10.80
N LEU A 184 6.12 -2.29 -10.41
CA LEU A 184 5.42 -1.02 -10.58
C LEU A 184 4.93 -0.49 -9.24
N SER A 185 4.80 0.83 -9.14
CA SER A 185 4.21 1.52 -8.00
C SER A 185 3.13 2.48 -8.49
N VAL A 186 2.21 2.88 -7.59
CA VAL A 186 1.18 3.87 -7.93
C VAL A 186 1.80 5.26 -7.89
N ALA A 187 1.93 5.88 -9.06
CA ALA A 187 2.52 7.21 -9.21
C ALA A 187 1.48 8.32 -8.96
N ASP A 188 0.22 8.06 -9.30
CA ASP A 188 -0.87 9.01 -9.15
C ASP A 188 -2.22 8.25 -9.05
N ARG A 189 -3.25 8.93 -8.53
CA ARG A 189 -4.61 8.43 -8.49
C ARG A 189 -5.60 9.52 -8.86
N LYS A 190 -6.32 9.33 -9.98
CA LYS A 190 -7.40 10.23 -10.42
C LYS A 190 -8.70 9.48 -10.48
N ASN A 191 -9.75 10.02 -9.86
CA ASN A 191 -11.08 9.39 -9.80
C ASN A 191 -11.04 7.92 -9.34
N PHE A 192 -10.12 7.60 -8.42
CA PHE A 192 -9.86 6.26 -7.90
C PHE A 192 -9.27 5.25 -8.92
N ALA A 193 -8.95 5.68 -10.13
CA ALA A 193 -8.08 4.94 -11.04
C ALA A 193 -6.62 5.14 -10.64
N ARG A 194 -5.85 4.05 -10.58
CA ARG A 194 -4.41 4.08 -10.34
C ARG A 194 -3.67 4.34 -11.65
N TYR A 195 -2.74 5.26 -11.62
CA TYR A 195 -1.67 5.40 -12.61
C TYR A 195 -0.45 4.69 -12.06
N TYR A 196 0.04 3.70 -12.79
CA TYR A 196 1.19 2.90 -12.42
C TYR A 196 2.41 3.36 -13.21
N ASP A 197 3.53 3.54 -12.53
CA ASP A 197 4.84 3.78 -13.16
C ASP A 197 5.88 2.81 -12.58
N LEU A 198 7.07 2.78 -13.16
CA LEU A 198 8.20 2.03 -12.63
C LEU A 198 8.45 2.42 -11.17
N THR A 199 8.67 1.43 -10.32
CA THR A 199 8.89 1.67 -8.88
C THR A 199 10.04 2.65 -8.65
N GLU A 200 11.12 2.58 -9.45
CA GLU A 200 12.26 3.49 -9.40
C GLU A 200 11.97 4.94 -9.84
N ARG A 201 10.84 5.19 -10.50
CA ARG A 201 10.37 6.55 -10.82
C ARG A 201 9.42 7.11 -9.77
N VAL A 202 8.91 6.25 -8.88
CA VAL A 202 7.97 6.63 -7.82
C VAL A 202 8.67 6.72 -6.47
N ILE A 203 9.45 5.73 -6.11
CA ILE A 203 10.14 5.65 -4.82
C ILE A 203 11.55 6.22 -4.99
N ALA A 204 11.93 7.14 -4.10
CA ALA A 204 13.27 7.73 -4.14
C ALA A 204 14.37 6.66 -3.97
N ALA A 205 15.51 6.85 -4.62
CA ALA A 205 16.63 5.89 -4.62
C ALA A 205 17.10 5.50 -3.21
N GLU A 206 17.11 6.45 -2.27
CA GLU A 206 17.43 6.20 -0.85
C GLU A 206 16.50 5.20 -0.15
N HIS A 207 15.32 4.90 -0.71
CA HIS A 207 14.38 3.90 -0.20
C HIS A 207 14.33 2.62 -1.07
N LEU A 208 15.16 2.57 -2.11
CA LEU A 208 15.34 1.41 -3.01
C LEU A 208 16.68 0.72 -2.77
N ASP A 209 17.74 1.51 -2.61
CA ASP A 209 19.14 1.06 -2.55
C ASP A 209 19.61 0.73 -1.12
N ASP A 210 18.72 0.87 -0.14
CA ASP A 210 18.97 0.44 1.24
C ASP A 210 19.23 -1.08 1.32
N ASP A 211 20.07 -1.48 2.27
CA ASP A 211 20.32 -2.88 2.62
C ASP A 211 18.99 -3.58 2.90
N ILE A 212 18.56 -4.44 1.97
CA ILE A 212 17.26 -5.11 2.05
C ILE A 212 17.33 -6.06 3.25
N PRO A 213 16.52 -5.84 4.30
CA PRO A 213 16.59 -6.68 5.49
C PRO A 213 16.22 -8.12 5.15
N SER A 214 16.77 -9.05 5.92
CA SER A 214 16.32 -10.45 5.88
C SER A 214 14.81 -10.51 6.14
N THR A 215 14.13 -11.58 5.70
CA THR A 215 12.70 -11.77 5.99
C THR A 215 12.41 -11.74 7.50
N GLU A 216 13.32 -12.29 8.31
CA GLU A 216 13.16 -12.26 9.77
C GLU A 216 13.24 -10.83 10.31
N ASP A 217 14.24 -10.04 9.89
CA ASP A 217 14.42 -8.67 10.35
C ASP A 217 13.30 -7.75 9.86
N ALA A 218 12.84 -7.93 8.62
CA ALA A 218 11.70 -7.22 8.07
C ALA A 218 10.43 -7.49 8.90
N HIS A 219 10.16 -8.75 9.23
CA HIS A 219 9.01 -9.11 10.07
C HIS A 219 9.15 -8.61 11.51
N ARG A 220 10.34 -8.68 12.08
CA ARG A 220 10.64 -8.15 13.42
C ARG A 220 10.36 -6.65 13.48
N GLU A 221 10.80 -5.90 12.49
CA GLU A 221 10.58 -4.46 12.43
C GLU A 221 9.11 -4.10 12.16
N MET A 222 8.44 -4.81 11.24
CA MET A 222 7.00 -4.66 11.04
C MET A 222 6.21 -4.94 12.33
N MET A 223 6.58 -5.98 13.08
CA MET A 223 5.96 -6.30 14.36
C MET A 223 6.21 -5.19 15.40
N ARG A 224 7.42 -4.62 15.44
CA ARG A 224 7.74 -3.48 16.31
C ARG A 224 6.88 -2.26 15.96
N LEU A 225 6.72 -1.96 14.67
CA LEU A 225 5.85 -0.88 14.18
C LEU A 225 4.39 -1.14 14.54
N ALA A 226 3.88 -2.37 14.33
CA ALA A 226 2.53 -2.76 14.69
C ALA A 226 2.26 -2.58 16.19
N VAL A 227 3.13 -3.11 17.05
CA VAL A 227 3.02 -2.95 18.52
C VAL A 227 3.05 -1.47 18.92
N THR A 228 3.91 -0.66 18.29
CA THR A 228 4.01 0.77 18.55
C THR A 228 2.72 1.51 18.16
N ALA A 229 2.17 1.24 16.98
CA ALA A 229 0.96 1.88 16.48
C ALA A 229 -0.29 1.45 17.26
N HIS A 230 -0.41 0.17 17.60
CA HIS A 230 -1.56 -0.36 18.34
C HIS A 230 -1.49 -0.10 19.85
N GLY A 231 -0.28 -0.03 20.42
CA GLY A 231 -0.03 0.16 21.86
C GLY A 231 -0.30 -1.08 22.72
N ALA A 232 -1.46 -1.71 22.56
CA ALA A 232 -1.85 -2.94 23.25
C ALA A 232 -2.71 -3.82 22.35
N GLY A 233 -2.44 -5.13 22.36
CA GLY A 233 -3.12 -6.08 21.47
C GLY A 233 -2.57 -7.49 21.66
N THR A 234 -3.21 -8.43 20.97
CA THR A 234 -2.79 -9.82 20.88
C THR A 234 -1.84 -10.03 19.70
N VAL A 235 -1.19 -11.19 19.65
CA VAL A 235 -0.40 -11.60 18.47
C VAL A 235 -1.24 -11.58 17.20
N ALA A 236 -2.53 -11.94 17.28
CA ALA A 236 -3.42 -11.91 16.13
C ALA A 236 -3.71 -10.47 15.66
N ASP A 237 -3.85 -9.52 16.58
CA ASP A 237 -4.05 -8.11 16.24
C ASP A 237 -2.84 -7.55 15.49
N PHE A 238 -1.62 -7.88 15.92
CA PHE A 238 -0.39 -7.39 15.28
C PHE A 238 -0.01 -8.17 14.02
N GLY A 239 -0.35 -9.46 13.93
CA GLY A 239 -0.03 -10.31 12.79
C GLY A 239 -0.77 -9.94 11.51
N ASN A 240 -1.83 -9.14 11.62
CA ASN A 240 -2.62 -8.62 10.51
C ASN A 240 -2.41 -7.11 10.26
N TYR A 241 -1.27 -6.58 10.69
CA TYR A 241 -0.83 -5.21 10.40
C TYR A 241 -0.14 -5.16 9.02
#